data_AF-A0A0R2XCH8-F1
#
_entry.id   AF-A0A0R2XCH8-F1
#
_cell.length_a   1.000
_cell.length_b   1.000
_cell.length_c   1.000
_cell.angle_alpha   90.00
_cell.angle_beta   90.00
_cell.angle_gamma   90.00
#
_symmetry.space_group_name_H-M   'P 1'
#
loop_
_entity.id
_entity.type
_entity.pdbx_description
1 polymer ?
#
loop_
_entity_poly.entity_id
_entity_poly.type
_entity_poly.pdbx_seq_one_letter_code
_entity_poly.pdbx_strand_id
1 'polypeptide(L)'
;MVTPPLPFVFEHASNLKADPNQVFAFHLEPKNISLVSPSWIRVLSLESPERVAVGSKIQLRVLSMGIPQSWEVTIQEVESFSGNPGRAHILDVAQKSPFPLWRHRHEFWAAPDGSTGLVDRIEFLPPGGFLGKLALPIIYCFFGILFRARHEATKKVFASRQG
;
A
#
# COMPACT_ATOMS: atom_id res chain seq x y z
N MET A 1 -1.96 -7.50 -32.74
CA MET A 1 -2.25 -6.98 -31.39
C MET A 1 -1.10 -7.36 -30.48
N VAL A 2 -0.41 -6.39 -29.86
CA VAL A 2 0.70 -6.66 -28.94
C VAL A 2 0.08 -6.91 -27.56
N THR A 3 0.27 -8.11 -27.00
CA THR A 3 -0.18 -8.43 -25.64
C THR A 3 0.55 -7.51 -24.65
N PRO A 4 -0.15 -6.80 -23.74
CA PRO A 4 0.52 -6.01 -22.71
C PRO A 4 1.41 -6.93 -21.86
N PRO A 5 2.59 -6.46 -21.41
CA PRO A 5 3.49 -7.27 -20.61
C PRO A 5 2.83 -7.68 -19.29
N LEU A 6 3.05 -8.93 -18.87
CA LEU A 6 2.64 -9.40 -17.54
C LEU A 6 3.35 -8.57 -16.46
N PRO A 7 2.64 -8.14 -15.40
CA PRO A 7 3.24 -7.36 -14.32
C PRO A 7 4.16 -8.22 -13.46
N PHE A 8 5.17 -7.58 -12.87
CA PHE A 8 5.94 -8.16 -11.77
C PHE A 8 5.16 -8.03 -10.47
N VAL A 9 5.38 -8.96 -9.55
CA VAL A 9 4.68 -8.99 -8.25
C VAL A 9 5.68 -8.88 -7.11
N PHE A 10 5.38 -8.05 -6.13
CA PHE A 10 6.03 -8.01 -4.82
C PHE A 10 4.98 -8.19 -3.74
N GLU A 11 5.30 -8.94 -2.69
CA GLU A 11 4.42 -9.15 -1.54
C GLU A 11 5.19 -8.98 -0.23
N HIS A 12 4.53 -8.36 0.75
CA HIS A 12 5.00 -8.32 2.13
C HIS A 12 3.84 -8.62 3.07
N ALA A 13 4.07 -9.51 4.04
CA ALA A 13 3.07 -9.91 5.02
C ALA A 13 3.61 -9.78 6.44
N SER A 14 2.75 -9.38 7.37
CA SER A 14 3.07 -9.39 8.80
C SER A 14 1.83 -9.58 9.65
N ASN A 15 1.99 -10.16 10.84
CA ASN A 15 0.93 -10.15 11.85
C ASN A 15 1.01 -8.91 12.75
N LEU A 16 -0.14 -8.30 13.04
CA LEU A 16 -0.29 -7.16 13.95
C LEU A 16 -1.15 -7.58 15.13
N LYS A 17 -0.66 -7.36 16.35
CA LYS A 17 -1.44 -7.54 17.59
C LYS A 17 -2.42 -6.38 17.77
N ALA A 18 -3.42 -6.30 16.89
CA ALA A 18 -4.42 -5.25 16.82
C ALA A 18 -5.71 -5.78 16.20
N ASP A 19 -6.83 -5.16 16.54
CA ASP A 19 -8.14 -5.53 16.03
C ASP A 19 -8.25 -5.33 14.49
N PRO A 20 -8.72 -6.34 13.73
CA PRO A 20 -8.82 -6.28 12.28
C PRO A 20 -9.66 -5.12 11.75
N ASN A 21 -10.78 -4.80 12.39
CA ASN A 21 -11.64 -3.70 11.95
C ASN A 21 -10.95 -2.35 12.15
N GLN A 22 -10.21 -2.18 13.23
CA GLN A 22 -9.45 -0.96 13.48
C GLN A 22 -8.30 -0.78 12.48
N VAL A 23 -7.54 -1.85 12.18
CA VAL A 23 -6.45 -1.80 11.20
C VAL A 23 -6.99 -1.50 9.80
N PHE A 24 -8.09 -2.15 9.41
CA PHE A 24 -8.76 -1.88 8.13
C PHE A 24 -9.29 -0.43 8.05
N ALA A 25 -10.00 0.04 9.07
CA ALA A 25 -10.51 1.41 9.11
C ALA A 25 -9.40 2.46 9.01
N PHE A 26 -8.26 2.22 9.66
CA PHE A 26 -7.09 3.09 9.58
C PHE A 26 -6.55 3.21 8.15
N HIS A 27 -6.55 2.13 7.37
CA HIS A 27 -6.10 2.14 5.98
C HIS A 27 -7.12 2.76 5.02
N LEU A 28 -8.38 2.90 5.43
CA LEU A 28 -9.39 3.62 4.67
C LEU A 28 -9.25 5.15 4.77
N GLU A 29 -8.41 5.68 5.66
CA GLU A 29 -8.23 7.10 5.88
C GLU A 29 -6.87 7.58 5.31
N PRO A 30 -6.82 8.20 4.12
CA PRO A 30 -5.55 8.52 3.45
C PRO A 30 -4.64 9.46 4.24
N LYS A 31 -5.21 10.30 5.13
CA LYS A 31 -4.44 11.18 6.04
C LYS A 31 -3.42 10.41 6.89
N ASN A 32 -3.65 9.11 7.12
CA ASN A 32 -2.77 8.25 7.89
C ASN A 32 -1.52 7.80 7.14
N ILE A 33 -1.41 8.04 5.83
CA ILE A 33 -0.27 7.58 5.03
C ILE A 33 1.07 8.09 5.55
N SER A 34 1.13 9.29 6.12
CA SER A 34 2.33 9.87 6.71
C SER A 34 2.78 9.15 7.99
N LEU A 35 1.85 8.56 8.74
CA LEU A 35 2.14 7.83 9.98
C LEU A 35 2.79 6.47 9.73
N VAL A 36 2.57 5.91 8.54
CA VAL A 36 3.13 4.62 8.11
C VAL A 36 4.20 4.77 7.03
N SER A 37 4.52 6.00 6.62
CA SER A 37 5.61 6.26 5.70
C SER A 37 6.94 6.24 6.47
N PRO A 38 7.98 5.55 5.97
CA PRO A 38 9.31 5.64 6.55
C PRO A 38 9.86 7.08 6.49
N SER A 39 10.81 7.42 7.36
CA SER A 39 11.34 8.80 7.47
C SER A 39 11.97 9.37 6.20
N TRP A 40 12.45 8.51 5.30
CA TRP A 40 12.99 8.89 3.98
C TRP A 40 11.92 9.08 2.89
N ILE A 41 10.64 8.88 3.22
CA ILE A 41 9.49 9.22 2.38
C ILE A 41 8.68 10.31 3.07
N ARG A 42 8.78 11.54 2.54
CA ARG A 42 8.06 12.68 3.08
C ARG A 42 6.85 13.01 2.21
N VAL A 43 5.66 13.01 2.80
CA VAL A 43 4.44 13.52 2.13
C VAL A 43 4.54 15.04 2.06
N LEU A 44 4.53 15.58 0.83
CA LEU A 44 4.59 17.02 0.56
C LEU A 44 3.20 17.62 0.42
N SER A 45 2.28 16.89 -0.22
CA SER A 45 0.87 17.27 -0.34
C SER A 45 0.01 16.02 -0.46
N LEU A 46 -1.22 16.09 0.04
CA LEU A 46 -2.23 15.06 -0.05
C LEU A 46 -3.58 15.71 -0.29
N GLU A 47 -4.23 15.33 -1.39
CA GLU A 47 -5.62 15.68 -1.70
C GLU A 47 -6.40 14.37 -1.82
N SER A 48 -7.37 14.18 -0.93
CA SER A 48 -8.15 12.95 -0.84
C SER A 48 -9.47 13.21 -0.10
N PRO A 49 -10.46 12.32 -0.23
CA PRO A 49 -11.55 12.28 0.75
C PRO A 49 -11.01 11.94 2.15
N GLU A 50 -11.81 12.19 3.19
CA GLU A 50 -11.48 11.80 4.56
C GLU A 50 -11.34 10.28 4.70
N ARG A 51 -12.28 9.55 4.08
CA ARG A 51 -12.32 8.09 4.03
C ARG A 51 -12.55 7.66 2.58
N VAL A 52 -11.84 6.62 2.15
CA VAL A 52 -11.97 6.10 0.80
C VAL A 52 -13.09 5.08 0.66
N ALA A 53 -13.65 5.06 -0.54
CA ALA A 53 -14.58 4.07 -1.07
C ALA A 53 -14.23 3.81 -2.54
N VAL A 54 -14.86 2.81 -3.16
CA VAL A 54 -14.70 2.52 -4.60
C VAL A 54 -14.93 3.80 -5.43
N GLY A 55 -14.04 4.07 -6.37
CA GLY A 55 -14.04 5.28 -7.20
C GLY A 55 -13.37 6.50 -6.57
N SER A 56 -12.97 6.44 -5.30
CA SER A 56 -12.24 7.54 -4.64
C SER A 56 -10.92 7.83 -5.34
N LYS A 57 -10.61 9.11 -5.49
CA LYS A 57 -9.35 9.59 -6.07
C LYS A 57 -8.47 10.18 -4.99
N ILE A 58 -7.17 9.89 -5.08
CA ILE A 58 -6.14 10.39 -4.18
C ILE A 58 -5.04 10.99 -5.05
N GLN A 59 -4.68 12.24 -4.79
CA GLN A 59 -3.50 12.87 -5.37
C GLN A 59 -2.49 13.12 -4.26
N LEU A 60 -1.27 12.65 -4.43
CA LEU A 60 -0.21 12.90 -3.46
C LEU A 60 1.11 13.23 -4.14
N ARG A 61 1.85 14.14 -3.51
CA ARG A 61 3.26 14.38 -3.82
C ARG A 61 4.10 13.90 -2.67
N VAL A 62 5.13 13.12 -2.98
CA VAL A 62 6.08 12.62 -2.00
C VAL A 62 7.49 12.96 -2.42
N LEU A 63 8.36 13.13 -1.44
CA LEU A 63 9.81 13.13 -1.63
C LEU A 63 10.33 11.76 -1.17
N SER A 64 10.73 10.92 -2.12
CA SER A 64 11.28 9.58 -1.84
C SER A 64 12.79 9.63 -2.03
N MET A 65 13.56 9.51 -0.94
CA MET A 65 15.03 9.62 -0.97
C MET A 65 15.54 10.89 -1.67
N GLY A 66 14.84 12.02 -1.49
CA GLY A 66 15.19 13.30 -2.14
C GLY A 66 14.66 13.47 -3.57
N ILE A 67 14.03 12.45 -4.15
CA ILE A 67 13.45 12.52 -5.50
C ILE A 67 11.94 12.81 -5.40
N PRO A 68 11.46 13.93 -5.98
CA PRO A 68 10.03 14.25 -5.96
C PRO A 68 9.25 13.29 -6.88
N GLN A 69 8.14 12.77 -6.38
CA GLN A 69 7.24 11.89 -7.11
C GLN A 69 5.81 12.42 -6.97
N SER A 70 5.06 12.38 -8.08
CA SER A 70 3.63 12.69 -8.09
C SER A 70 2.84 11.42 -8.39
N TRP A 71 1.81 11.21 -7.59
CA TRP A 71 0.94 10.05 -7.67
C TRP A 71 -0.51 10.51 -7.80
N GLU A 72 -1.23 9.90 -8.72
CA GLU A 72 -2.68 10.01 -8.85
C GLU A 72 -3.24 8.59 -8.83
N VAL A 73 -4.00 8.26 -7.79
CA VAL A 73 -4.44 6.89 -7.48
C VAL A 73 -5.96 6.86 -7.42
N THR A 74 -6.56 5.77 -7.92
CA THR A 74 -8.00 5.51 -7.82
C THR A 74 -8.24 4.21 -7.08
N ILE A 75 -9.16 4.22 -6.12
CA ILE A 75 -9.59 3.02 -5.41
C ILE A 75 -10.54 2.23 -6.31
N GLN A 76 -10.14 1.03 -6.68
CA GLN A 76 -10.91 0.13 -7.55
C GLN A 76 -11.82 -0.80 -6.75
N GLU A 77 -11.35 -1.29 -5.59
CA GLU A 77 -12.11 -2.21 -4.75
C GLU A 77 -11.98 -1.83 -3.28
N VAL A 78 -13.06 -1.98 -2.54
CA VAL A 78 -13.08 -1.97 -1.07
C VAL A 78 -14.06 -3.06 -0.65
N GLU A 79 -13.55 -4.09 0.01
CA GLU A 79 -14.36 -5.15 0.60
C GLU A 79 -14.12 -5.17 2.11
N SER A 80 -15.20 -5.02 2.88
CA SER A 80 -15.17 -5.16 4.34
C SER A 80 -15.11 -6.64 4.74
N PHE A 81 -14.85 -6.92 6.02
CA PHE A 81 -14.70 -8.28 6.51
C PHE A 81 -15.87 -9.20 6.14
N SER A 82 -15.55 -10.25 5.39
CA SER A 82 -16.48 -11.30 4.96
C SER A 82 -15.82 -12.68 5.09
N GLY A 83 -16.62 -13.75 5.20
CA GLY A 83 -16.14 -15.14 5.25
C GLY A 83 -15.64 -15.63 6.61
N ASN A 84 -15.12 -16.87 6.62
CA ASN A 84 -14.51 -17.52 7.79
C ASN A 84 -13.27 -18.34 7.36
N PRO A 85 -12.03 -17.91 7.70
CA PRO A 85 -11.70 -16.72 8.48
C PRO A 85 -12.08 -15.43 7.75
N GLY A 86 -12.41 -14.39 8.53
CA GLY A 86 -12.82 -13.10 8.00
C GLY A 86 -11.68 -12.43 7.22
N ARG A 87 -11.98 -11.91 6.04
CA ARG A 87 -11.03 -11.18 5.18
C ARG A 87 -11.63 -9.87 4.68
N ALA A 88 -10.80 -8.86 4.54
CA ALA A 88 -11.13 -7.57 3.94
C ALA A 88 -10.01 -7.13 3.01
N HIS A 89 -10.30 -6.25 2.05
CA HIS A 89 -9.25 -5.69 1.18
C HIS A 89 -9.57 -4.29 0.65
N ILE A 90 -8.50 -3.62 0.23
CA ILE A 90 -8.53 -2.36 -0.52
C ILE A 90 -7.63 -2.56 -1.74
N LEU A 91 -8.13 -2.27 -2.94
CA LEU A 91 -7.34 -2.25 -4.16
C LEU A 91 -7.26 -0.81 -4.67
N ASP A 92 -6.05 -0.31 -4.80
CA ASP A 92 -5.77 0.97 -5.44
C ASP A 92 -4.91 0.81 -6.69
N VAL A 93 -5.16 1.67 -7.68
CA VAL A 93 -4.48 1.65 -8.98
C VAL A 93 -4.02 3.05 -9.32
N ALA A 94 -2.72 3.19 -9.62
CA ALA A 94 -2.19 4.48 -10.02
C ALA A 94 -2.55 4.77 -11.49
N GLN A 95 -3.20 5.92 -11.71
CA GLN A 95 -3.39 6.52 -13.02
C GLN A 95 -2.13 7.30 -13.45
N LYS A 96 -1.36 7.79 -12.47
CA LYS A 96 -0.07 8.45 -12.68
C LYS A 96 0.88 8.07 -11.55
N SER A 97 2.06 7.57 -11.89
CA SER A 97 3.12 7.25 -10.94
C SER A 97 4.47 7.13 -11.64
N PRO A 98 5.59 6.95 -10.90
CA PRO A 98 6.88 6.57 -11.49
C PRO A 98 6.85 5.22 -12.22
N PHE A 99 5.85 4.37 -11.95
CA PHE A 99 5.67 3.07 -12.58
C PHE A 99 4.60 3.16 -13.68
N PRO A 100 4.86 2.63 -14.90
CA PRO A 100 3.85 2.56 -15.96
C PRO A 100 2.59 1.78 -15.58
N LEU A 101 2.71 0.82 -14.66
CA LEU A 101 1.61 0.11 -14.05
C LEU A 101 1.90 -0.01 -12.56
N TRP A 102 0.89 0.28 -11.76
CA TRP A 102 0.91 0.10 -10.32
C TRP A 102 -0.49 -0.28 -9.84
N ARG A 103 -0.60 -1.46 -9.24
CA ARG A 103 -1.80 -1.93 -8.55
C ARG A 103 -1.36 -2.39 -7.16
N HIS A 104 -1.88 -1.77 -6.13
CA HIS A 104 -1.56 -2.10 -4.74
C HIS A 104 -2.82 -2.65 -4.08
N ARG A 105 -2.75 -3.91 -3.67
CA ARG A 105 -3.77 -4.57 -2.87
C ARG A 105 -3.31 -4.64 -1.43
N HIS A 106 -4.08 -4.04 -0.54
CA HIS A 106 -4.00 -4.24 0.90
C HIS A 106 -5.00 -5.34 1.27
N GLU A 107 -4.54 -6.41 1.91
CA GLU A 107 -5.41 -7.47 2.43
C GLU A 107 -5.29 -7.56 3.95
N PHE A 108 -6.42 -7.75 4.60
CA PHE A 108 -6.54 -7.83 6.05
C PHE A 108 -7.23 -9.14 6.40
N TRP A 109 -6.59 -9.93 7.25
CA TRP A 109 -7.07 -11.23 7.68
C TRP A 109 -7.33 -11.21 9.18
N ALA A 110 -8.56 -11.57 9.58
CA ALA A 110 -8.92 -11.70 10.98
C ALA A 110 -8.43 -13.06 11.49
N ALA A 111 -7.40 -13.04 12.34
CA ALA A 111 -6.87 -14.25 12.94
C ALA A 111 -7.75 -14.72 14.11
N PRO A 112 -7.77 -16.04 14.44
CA PRO A 112 -8.59 -16.57 15.53
C PRO A 112 -8.27 -15.99 16.91
N ASP A 113 -7.05 -15.48 17.12
CA ASP A 113 -6.61 -14.84 18.36
C ASP A 113 -6.97 -13.34 18.45
N GLY A 114 -7.75 -12.84 17.49
CA GLY A 114 -8.13 -11.43 17.41
C GLY A 114 -7.05 -10.52 16.82
N SER A 115 -5.93 -11.06 16.35
CA SER A 115 -4.88 -10.31 15.65
C SER A 115 -5.20 -10.12 14.17
N THR A 116 -4.46 -9.22 13.51
CA THR A 116 -4.64 -8.89 12.09
C THR A 116 -3.45 -9.33 11.26
N GLY A 117 -3.67 -10.21 10.29
CA GLY A 117 -2.71 -10.42 9.20
C GLY A 117 -2.83 -9.30 8.17
N LEU A 118 -1.79 -8.49 8.00
CA LEU A 118 -1.72 -7.48 6.94
C LEU A 118 -0.82 -7.99 5.81
N VAL A 119 -1.33 -7.95 4.58
CA VAL A 119 -0.58 -8.28 3.37
C VAL A 119 -0.66 -7.10 2.41
N ASP A 120 0.49 -6.62 1.96
CA ASP A 120 0.63 -5.67 0.87
C ASP A 120 1.12 -6.41 -0.36
N ARG A 121 0.31 -6.47 -1.42
CA ARG A 121 0.64 -7.05 -2.73
C ARG A 121 0.69 -5.96 -3.79
N ILE A 122 1.83 -5.84 -4.45
CA ILE A 122 2.09 -4.84 -5.48
C ILE A 122 2.28 -5.54 -6.82
N GLU A 123 1.42 -5.22 -7.79
CA GLU A 123 1.63 -5.55 -9.19
C GLU A 123 2.16 -4.30 -9.90
N PHE A 124 3.31 -4.41 -10.55
CA PHE A 124 3.97 -3.27 -11.16
C PHE A 124 4.71 -3.59 -12.45
N LEU A 125 4.93 -2.57 -13.26
CA LEU A 125 5.89 -2.60 -14.36
C LEU A 125 7.04 -1.64 -14.04
N PRO A 126 8.32 -2.04 -14.21
CA PRO A 126 9.44 -1.14 -13.96
C PRO A 126 9.44 0.01 -14.98
N PRO A 127 9.84 1.24 -14.58
CA PRO A 127 10.05 2.33 -15.53
C PRO A 127 11.19 2.02 -16.51
N GLY A 128 11.19 2.66 -17.67
CA GLY A 128 12.28 2.51 -18.66
C GLY A 128 12.14 1.30 -19.59
N GLY A 129 10.95 0.71 -19.69
CA GLY A 129 10.64 -0.35 -20.66
C GLY A 129 11.50 -1.60 -20.49
N PHE A 130 12.09 -2.11 -21.57
CA PHE A 130 12.90 -3.33 -21.54
C PHE A 130 14.14 -3.20 -20.64
N LEU A 131 14.81 -2.05 -20.66
CA LEU A 131 15.98 -1.78 -19.80
C LEU A 131 15.61 -1.66 -18.32
N GLY A 132 14.37 -1.26 -18.02
CA GLY A 132 13.83 -1.22 -16.67
C GLY A 132 13.91 -2.55 -15.93
N LYS A 133 13.92 -3.67 -16.65
CA LYS A 133 14.06 -5.01 -16.06
C LYS A 133 15.40 -5.21 -15.35
N LEU A 134 16.46 -4.53 -15.78
CA LEU A 134 17.76 -4.60 -15.13
C LEU A 134 17.75 -3.98 -13.72
N ALA A 135 16.82 -3.06 -13.46
CA ALA A 135 16.64 -2.44 -12.16
C ALA A 135 15.77 -3.27 -11.19
N LEU A 136 15.19 -4.40 -11.62
CA LEU A 136 14.30 -5.21 -10.79
C LEU A 136 14.90 -5.60 -9.44
N PRO A 137 16.15 -6.10 -9.33
CA PRO A 137 16.73 -6.44 -8.03
C PRO A 137 16.77 -5.25 -7.07
N ILE A 138 17.06 -4.06 -7.60
CA ILE A 138 17.10 -2.81 -6.82
C ILE A 138 15.69 -2.41 -6.39
N ILE A 139 14.71 -2.51 -7.29
CA ILE A 139 13.29 -2.22 -6.99
C ILE A 139 12.76 -3.18 -5.91
N TYR A 140 13.03 -4.48 -6.04
CA TYR A 140 12.63 -5.47 -5.04
C TYR A 140 13.27 -5.22 -3.68
N CYS A 141 14.56 -4.88 -3.65
CA CYS A 141 15.25 -4.48 -2.42
C CYS A 141 14.60 -3.25 -1.79
N PHE A 142 14.33 -2.22 -2.60
CA PHE A 142 13.65 -1.00 -2.16
C PHE A 142 12.26 -1.28 -1.59
N PHE A 143 11.43 -2.07 -2.28
CA PHE A 143 10.12 -2.48 -1.78
C PHE A 143 10.22 -3.28 -0.48
N GLY A 144 11.16 -4.22 -0.39
CA GLY A 144 11.42 -4.98 0.83
C GLY A 144 11.70 -4.08 2.03
N ILE A 145 12.52 -3.05 1.86
CA ILE A 145 12.84 -2.07 2.90
C ILE A 145 11.61 -1.19 3.22
N LEU A 146 10.95 -0.66 2.19
CA LEU A 146 9.79 0.21 2.31
C LEU A 146 8.64 -0.46 3.05
N PHE A 147 8.17 -1.62 2.58
CA PHE A 147 6.99 -2.28 3.13
C PHE A 147 7.23 -2.86 4.51
N ARG A 148 8.46 -3.34 4.79
CA ARG A 148 8.85 -3.72 6.15
C ARG A 148 8.74 -2.52 7.09
N ALA A 149 9.34 -1.38 6.73
CA ALA A 149 9.28 -0.18 7.56
C ALA A 149 7.85 0.34 7.74
N ARG A 150 7.03 0.27 6.67
CA ARG A 150 5.60 0.62 6.71
C ARG A 150 4.82 -0.27 7.68
N HIS A 151 4.97 -1.58 7.59
CA HIS A 151 4.29 -2.52 8.49
C HIS A 151 4.75 -2.36 9.95
N GLU A 152 6.04 -2.13 10.20
CA GLU A 152 6.55 -1.83 11.54
C GLU A 152 5.99 -0.52 12.10
N ALA A 153 5.84 0.51 11.26
CA ALA A 153 5.18 1.75 11.67
C ALA A 153 3.70 1.53 12.00
N THR A 154 2.97 0.76 11.19
CA THR A 154 1.58 0.36 11.49
C THR A 154 1.49 -0.37 12.83
N LYS A 155 2.38 -1.33 13.11
CA LYS A 155 2.42 -2.01 14.42
C LYS A 155 2.61 -1.04 15.57
N LYS A 156 3.50 -0.06 15.43
CA LYS A 156 3.75 0.96 16.47
C LYS A 156 2.52 1.83 16.73
N VAL A 157 1.81 2.26 15.68
CA VAL A 157 0.57 3.04 15.80
C VAL A 157 -0.47 2.32 16.66
N PHE A 158 -0.61 1.00 16.51
CA PHE A 158 -1.58 0.23 17.28
C PHE A 158 -1.07 -0.27 18.63
N ALA A 159 0.25 -0.40 18.81
CA ALA A 159 0.83 -0.64 20.13
C ALA A 159 0.63 0.56 21.06
N SER A 160 0.76 1.80 20.55
CA SER A 160 0.56 3.02 21.35
C SER A 160 -0.90 3.35 21.66
N ARG A 161 -1.87 2.68 21.01
CA ARG A 161 -3.31 2.87 21.25
C ARG A 161 -3.87 1.93 22.33
N GLN A 162 -3.08 0.96 22.77
CA GLN A 162 -3.46 -0.05 23.75
C GLN A 162 -2.93 0.23 25.17
N GLY A 163 -2.17 1.32 25.35
CA GLY A 163 -1.70 1.82 26.64
C GLY A 163 -2.39 3.13 27.01
#